data_AF-A0A1V3WVR0-F1
#
_entry.id   AF-A0A1V3WVR0-F1
#
_cell.length_a   1.000
_cell.length_b   1.000
_cell.length_c   1.000
_cell.angle_alpha   90.00
_cell.angle_beta   90.00
_cell.angle_gamma   90.00
#
_symmetry.space_group_name_H-M   'P 1'
#
loop_
_entity.id
_entity.type
_entity.pdbx_description
1 polymer ?
#
loop_
_entity_poly.entity_id
_entity_poly.type
_entity_poly.pdbx_seq_one_letter_code
_entity_poly.pdbx_strand_id
1 'polypeptide(L)'
;MDDLTIVISVRARDPISGSQRLAWMRELFPFDRVIRLSMENVKHPSEQPPSRAVLKASLEKVLTVRPDFVFASEPYGADLAQILGARFVSVDQARAVVPVSATCIRTDPFAHWQHIPRCVRPAFVKRVSILSADPTEAGALARALAEKLGTKWVPEWSGTPRDLNGDSPAGVDWTEVVRGQIASEEALARDADRVLICATDPLATTVWAQLLSGSCPQELHELARRRYDLTLLMTPDSSSDTAGVIYPLNAGVDFVGRCERALRAVGRPFVVVNGGWEERTAAALRAVEKLTPSHRARELR
;
A
#
# COMPACT_ATOMS: atom_id res chain seq x y z
N MET A 1 3.99 -11.81 -33.82
CA MET A 1 2.63 -11.87 -33.25
C MET A 1 2.16 -10.44 -33.30
N ASP A 2 1.09 -10.17 -34.02
CA ASP A 2 0.80 -8.80 -34.44
C ASP A 2 -0.11 -8.07 -33.44
N ASP A 3 -0.94 -8.83 -32.69
CA ASP A 3 -1.81 -8.33 -31.62
C ASP A 3 -1.92 -9.36 -30.46
N LEU A 4 -1.85 -8.89 -29.21
CA LEU A 4 -2.07 -9.69 -28.00
C LEU A 4 -3.34 -9.21 -27.27
N THR A 5 -4.24 -10.14 -26.94
CA THR A 5 -5.40 -9.89 -26.08
C THR A 5 -5.25 -10.63 -24.75
N ILE A 6 -5.26 -9.88 -23.65
CA ILE A 6 -5.19 -10.38 -22.28
C ILE A 6 -6.59 -10.35 -21.67
N VAL A 7 -7.11 -11.53 -21.32
CA VAL A 7 -8.44 -11.67 -20.71
C VAL A 7 -8.31 -11.86 -19.21
N ILE A 8 -8.87 -10.93 -18.44
CA ILE A 8 -8.92 -11.02 -16.98
C ILE A 8 -10.30 -11.53 -16.57
N SER A 9 -10.34 -12.77 -16.10
CA SER A 9 -11.52 -13.33 -15.44
C SER A 9 -11.69 -12.71 -14.06
N VAL A 10 -12.88 -12.15 -13.81
CA VAL A 10 -13.20 -11.49 -12.54
C VAL A 10 -14.49 -12.02 -11.94
N ARG A 11 -14.52 -12.08 -10.61
CA ARG A 11 -15.66 -12.54 -9.81
C ARG A 11 -15.93 -11.56 -8.68
N ALA A 12 -17.16 -11.57 -8.20
CA ALA A 12 -17.58 -10.70 -7.10
C ALA A 12 -16.85 -10.99 -5.78
N ARG A 13 -16.40 -12.24 -5.56
CA ARG A 13 -15.75 -12.68 -4.31
C ARG A 13 -14.22 -12.61 -4.36
N ASP A 14 -13.63 -12.08 -5.43
CA ASP A 14 -12.18 -12.00 -5.52
C ASP A 14 -11.64 -11.01 -4.47
N PRO A 15 -10.58 -11.34 -3.72
CA PRO A 15 -10.06 -10.51 -2.64
C PRO A 15 -9.53 -9.15 -3.12
N ILE A 16 -9.13 -9.09 -4.39
CA ILE A 16 -8.75 -7.86 -5.09
C ILE A 16 -9.76 -7.64 -6.21
N SER A 17 -10.37 -6.46 -6.21
CA SER A 17 -11.45 -6.12 -7.13
C SER A 17 -11.02 -6.29 -8.59
N GLY A 18 -11.98 -6.65 -9.44
CA GLY A 18 -11.75 -6.79 -10.88
C GLY A 18 -11.30 -5.48 -11.55
N SER A 19 -11.78 -4.33 -11.07
CA SER A 19 -11.35 -3.02 -11.55
C SER A 19 -9.89 -2.75 -11.23
N GLN A 20 -9.43 -3.07 -10.01
CA GLN A 20 -8.05 -2.87 -9.61
C GLN A 20 -7.09 -3.77 -10.42
N ARG A 21 -7.44 -5.05 -10.60
CA ARG A 21 -6.64 -5.97 -11.42
C ARG A 21 -6.59 -5.54 -12.89
N LEU A 22 -7.70 -5.03 -13.43
CA LEU A 22 -7.74 -4.48 -14.78
C LEU A 22 -6.83 -3.27 -14.94
N ALA A 23 -6.83 -2.36 -13.96
CA ALA A 23 -5.92 -1.20 -13.96
C ALA A 23 -4.44 -1.65 -13.95
N TRP A 24 -4.08 -2.61 -13.10
CA TRP A 24 -2.71 -3.14 -13.05
C TRP A 24 -2.26 -3.76 -14.36
N MET A 25 -3.10 -4.60 -14.98
CA MET A 25 -2.73 -5.23 -16.25
C MET A 25 -2.62 -4.23 -17.39
N ARG A 26 -3.44 -3.17 -17.41
CA ARG A 26 -3.30 -2.08 -18.39
C ARG A 26 -2.02 -1.26 -18.18
N GLU A 27 -1.58 -1.10 -16.94
CA GLU A 27 -0.30 -0.45 -16.65
C GLU A 27 0.89 -1.33 -17.09
N LEU A 28 0.80 -2.65 -16.90
CA LEU A 28 1.86 -3.59 -17.29
C LEU A 28 1.92 -3.84 -18.80
N PHE A 29 0.78 -3.77 -19.48
CA PHE A 29 0.63 -4.06 -20.91
C PHE A 29 -0.09 -2.91 -21.62
N PRO A 30 0.52 -1.71 -21.67
CA PRO A 30 -0.15 -0.49 -22.15
C PRO A 30 -0.44 -0.50 -23.66
N PHE A 31 0.25 -1.36 -24.41
CA PHE A 31 0.09 -1.51 -25.86
C PHE A 31 -0.78 -2.70 -26.25
N ASP A 32 -1.16 -3.55 -25.30
CA ASP A 32 -1.94 -4.76 -25.56
C ASP A 32 -3.41 -4.55 -25.20
N ARG A 33 -4.27 -5.38 -25.77
CA ARG A 33 -5.70 -5.33 -25.49
C ARG A 33 -6.01 -6.07 -24.19
N VAL A 34 -6.19 -5.31 -23.11
CA VAL A 34 -6.58 -5.86 -21.80
C VAL A 34 -8.10 -5.74 -21.58
N ILE A 35 -8.79 -6.89 -21.55
CA ILE A 35 -10.25 -6.96 -21.39
C ILE A 35 -10.67 -7.71 -20.14
N ARG A 36 -11.79 -7.28 -19.56
CA ARG A 36 -12.42 -7.93 -18.42
C ARG A 36 -13.45 -8.94 -18.91
N LEU A 37 -13.42 -10.14 -18.33
CA LEU A 37 -14.46 -11.14 -18.47
C LEU A 37 -15.13 -11.36 -17.10
N SER A 38 -16.38 -10.92 -16.95
CA SER A 38 -17.16 -11.17 -15.74
C SER A 38 -17.64 -12.61 -15.71
N MET A 39 -17.21 -13.36 -14.69
CA MET A 39 -17.60 -14.75 -14.47
C MET A 39 -18.63 -14.80 -13.34
N GLU A 40 -19.87 -14.43 -13.65
CA GLU A 40 -20.98 -14.48 -12.70
C GLU A 40 -21.46 -15.94 -12.52
N ASN A 41 -21.65 -16.37 -11.28
CA ASN A 41 -22.15 -17.71 -10.90
C ASN A 41 -21.32 -18.92 -11.40
N VAL A 42 -20.07 -18.71 -11.81
CA VAL A 42 -19.12 -19.78 -12.17
C VAL A 42 -18.13 -20.00 -11.02
N LYS A 43 -18.11 -21.21 -10.44
CA LYS A 43 -17.13 -21.64 -9.42
C LYS A 43 -15.69 -21.61 -9.96
N HIS A 44 -14.68 -21.67 -9.10
CA HIS A 44 -13.26 -21.66 -9.55
C HIS A 44 -13.01 -22.81 -10.53
N PRO A 45 -12.19 -22.65 -11.59
CA PRO A 45 -11.87 -23.79 -12.45
C PRO A 45 -11.29 -24.98 -11.67
N SER A 46 -10.64 -24.72 -10.52
CA SER A 46 -10.20 -25.77 -9.58
C SER A 46 -11.30 -26.36 -8.70
N GLU A 47 -12.46 -25.71 -8.56
CA GLU A 47 -13.62 -26.17 -7.77
C GLU A 47 -14.63 -26.89 -8.66
N GLN A 48 -15.03 -26.26 -9.77
CA GLN A 48 -15.90 -26.82 -10.78
C GLN A 48 -15.63 -26.08 -12.10
N PRO A 49 -15.03 -26.75 -13.10
CA PRO A 49 -14.79 -26.13 -14.38
C PRO A 49 -16.13 -25.75 -15.05
N PRO A 50 -16.26 -24.52 -15.61
CA PRO A 50 -17.45 -24.17 -16.38
C PRO A 50 -17.64 -25.13 -17.55
N SER A 51 -18.88 -25.35 -17.96
CA SER A 51 -19.12 -26.10 -19.18
C SER A 51 -18.46 -25.40 -20.37
N ARG A 52 -17.89 -26.19 -21.29
CA ARG A 52 -17.17 -25.67 -22.46
C ARG A 52 -18.01 -24.68 -23.26
N ALA A 53 -19.31 -24.93 -23.38
CA ALA A 53 -20.26 -24.05 -24.07
C ALA A 53 -20.43 -22.69 -23.39
N VAL A 54 -20.56 -22.66 -22.05
CA VAL A 54 -20.73 -21.41 -21.29
C VAL A 54 -19.45 -20.57 -21.35
N LEU A 55 -18.29 -21.22 -21.22
CA LEU A 55 -16.99 -20.52 -21.33
C LEU A 55 -16.80 -19.94 -22.75
N LYS A 56 -17.12 -20.73 -23.79
CA LYS A 56 -17.08 -20.27 -25.19
C LYS A 56 -17.96 -19.04 -25.41
N ALA A 57 -19.24 -19.14 -25.04
CA ALA A 57 -20.20 -18.05 -25.22
C ALA A 57 -19.81 -16.79 -24.43
N SER A 58 -19.15 -16.95 -23.28
CA SER A 58 -18.66 -15.81 -22.48
C SER A 58 -17.45 -15.14 -23.12
N LEU A 59 -16.53 -15.93 -23.71
CA LEU A 59 -15.36 -15.42 -24.41
C LEU A 59 -15.72 -14.75 -25.74
N GLU A 60 -16.65 -15.33 -26.52
CA GLU A 60 -17.14 -14.77 -27.79
C GLU A 60 -17.84 -13.42 -27.61
N LYS A 61 -18.34 -13.11 -26.41
CA LYS A 61 -18.91 -11.77 -26.09
C LYS A 61 -17.85 -10.68 -25.97
N VAL A 62 -16.62 -11.03 -25.62
CA VAL A 62 -15.56 -10.05 -25.29
C VAL A 62 -14.42 -10.03 -26.31
N LEU A 63 -14.21 -11.15 -27.01
CA LEU A 63 -13.28 -11.28 -28.11
C LEU A 63 -13.97 -10.86 -29.41
N THR A 64 -13.44 -9.82 -30.08
CA THR A 64 -13.98 -9.35 -31.36
C THR A 64 -13.46 -10.15 -32.56
N VAL A 65 -12.34 -10.85 -32.38
CA VAL A 65 -11.70 -11.69 -33.40
C VAL A 65 -11.31 -13.01 -32.74
N ARG A 66 -11.45 -14.10 -33.48
CA ARG A 66 -10.98 -15.42 -33.02
C ARG A 66 -9.44 -15.40 -32.94
N PRO A 67 -8.83 -15.78 -31.80
CA PRO A 67 -7.38 -15.83 -31.70
C PRO A 67 -6.81 -17.03 -32.47
N ASP A 68 -5.64 -16.85 -33.08
CA ASP A 68 -4.89 -17.95 -33.69
C ASP A 68 -4.18 -18.82 -32.65
N PHE A 69 -3.78 -18.23 -31.53
CA PHE A 69 -3.02 -18.88 -30.47
C PHE A 69 -3.61 -18.59 -29.07
N VAL A 70 -3.52 -19.59 -28.20
CA VAL A 70 -3.77 -19.46 -26.76
C VAL A 70 -2.51 -19.84 -26.02
N PHE A 71 -2.04 -18.95 -25.16
CA PHE A 71 -0.87 -19.14 -24.31
C PHE A 71 -1.31 -19.42 -22.88
N ALA A 72 -0.78 -20.48 -22.26
CA ALA A 72 -0.95 -20.73 -20.84
C ALA A 72 0.18 -21.62 -20.31
N SER A 73 0.43 -21.57 -19.01
CA SER A 73 1.35 -22.51 -18.35
C SER A 73 0.63 -23.79 -17.94
N GLU A 74 -0.63 -23.70 -17.53
CA GLU A 74 -1.38 -24.84 -17.02
C GLU A 74 -2.04 -25.67 -18.15
N PRO A 75 -2.27 -26.99 -17.92
CA PRO A 75 -2.86 -27.89 -18.93
C PRO A 75 -4.23 -27.46 -19.45
N TYR A 76 -5.02 -26.74 -18.66
CA TYR A 76 -6.34 -26.25 -19.09
C TYR A 76 -6.27 -25.30 -20.29
N GLY A 77 -5.09 -24.73 -20.59
CA GLY A 77 -4.88 -23.91 -21.78
C GLY A 77 -5.14 -24.66 -23.08
N ALA A 78 -4.88 -25.97 -23.12
CA ALA A 78 -5.18 -26.81 -24.28
C ALA A 78 -6.69 -26.92 -24.54
N ASP A 79 -7.48 -27.10 -23.47
CA ASP A 79 -8.94 -27.10 -23.55
C ASP A 79 -9.49 -25.76 -24.03
N LEU A 80 -8.94 -24.66 -23.51
CA LEU A 80 -9.31 -23.30 -23.92
C LEU A 80 -9.00 -23.06 -25.40
N ALA A 81 -7.84 -23.50 -25.88
CA ALA A 81 -7.46 -23.43 -27.28
C ALA A 81 -8.45 -24.18 -28.17
N GLN A 82 -8.81 -25.42 -27.79
CA GLN A 82 -9.79 -26.20 -28.53
C GLN A 82 -11.19 -25.55 -28.53
N ILE A 83 -11.62 -24.92 -27.43
CA ILE A 83 -12.89 -24.18 -27.35
C ILE A 83 -12.93 -23.01 -28.35
N LEU A 84 -11.82 -22.30 -28.49
CA LEU A 84 -11.69 -21.15 -29.39
C LEU A 84 -11.25 -21.54 -30.81
N GLY A 85 -10.96 -22.82 -31.04
CA GLY A 85 -10.32 -23.31 -32.27
C GLY A 85 -8.92 -22.76 -32.50
N ALA A 86 -8.23 -22.29 -31.46
CA ALA A 86 -6.88 -21.75 -31.55
C ALA A 86 -5.83 -22.87 -31.39
N ARG A 87 -4.57 -22.56 -31.71
CA ARG A 87 -3.42 -23.41 -31.39
C ARG A 87 -2.95 -23.16 -29.96
N PHE A 88 -2.74 -24.22 -29.18
CA PHE A 88 -2.20 -24.08 -27.83
C PHE A 88 -0.68 -23.91 -27.85
N VAL A 89 -0.17 -22.97 -27.06
CA VAL A 89 1.26 -22.77 -26.78
C VAL A 89 1.47 -22.85 -25.28
N SER A 90 2.13 -23.91 -24.81
CA SER A 90 2.52 -24.06 -23.41
C SER A 90 3.71 -23.14 -23.09
N VAL A 91 3.62 -22.37 -22.00
CA VAL A 91 4.66 -21.42 -21.58
C VAL A 91 5.10 -21.73 -20.15
N ASP A 92 6.37 -22.07 -19.97
CA ASP A 92 7.00 -22.30 -18.65
C ASP A 92 6.16 -23.17 -17.69
N GLN A 93 5.61 -24.28 -18.18
CA GLN A 93 4.75 -25.17 -17.38
C GLN A 93 5.46 -25.72 -16.12
N ALA A 94 6.78 -25.94 -16.20
CA ALA A 94 7.60 -26.38 -15.08
C ALA A 94 7.94 -25.25 -14.09
N ARG A 95 7.59 -23.99 -14.39
CA ARG A 95 7.98 -22.78 -13.63
C ARG A 95 9.49 -22.68 -13.42
N ALA A 96 10.27 -23.04 -14.44
CA ALA A 96 11.72 -23.01 -14.40
C ALA A 96 12.26 -21.58 -14.54
N VAL A 97 11.54 -20.71 -15.25
CA VAL A 97 11.94 -19.31 -15.46
C VAL A 97 11.34 -18.41 -14.39
N VAL A 98 10.05 -18.59 -14.07
CA VAL A 98 9.35 -17.80 -13.06
C VAL A 98 8.81 -18.74 -11.96
N PRO A 99 9.62 -19.08 -10.93
CA PRO A 99 9.33 -20.11 -9.94
C PRO A 99 8.36 -19.64 -8.83
N VAL A 100 7.23 -19.06 -9.21
CA VAL A 100 6.22 -18.58 -8.27
C VAL A 100 4.80 -18.82 -8.81
N SER A 101 3.83 -18.86 -7.90
CA SER A 101 2.41 -18.85 -8.24
C SER A 101 1.69 -17.70 -7.54
N ALA A 102 0.52 -17.32 -8.06
CA ALA A 102 -0.32 -16.32 -7.42
C ALA A 102 -0.78 -16.76 -6.02
N THR A 103 -0.89 -18.06 -5.75
CA THR A 103 -1.20 -18.60 -4.41
C THR A 103 -0.02 -18.39 -3.45
N CYS A 104 1.20 -18.69 -3.87
CA CYS A 104 2.41 -18.44 -3.06
C CYS A 104 2.52 -16.97 -2.65
N ILE A 105 2.35 -16.04 -3.59
CA ILE A 105 2.38 -14.60 -3.33
C ILE A 105 1.29 -14.18 -2.32
N ARG A 106 0.07 -14.70 -2.44
CA ARG A 106 -1.01 -14.33 -1.50
C ARG A 106 -0.79 -14.88 -0.10
N THR A 107 -0.17 -16.05 0.02
CA THR A 107 0.14 -16.67 1.31
C THR A 107 1.30 -15.98 2.02
N ASP A 108 2.37 -15.66 1.28
CA ASP A 108 3.53 -14.95 1.82
C ASP A 108 4.08 -13.93 0.77
N PRO A 109 3.51 -12.72 0.71
CA PRO A 109 3.94 -11.72 -0.25
C PRO A 109 5.36 -11.24 0.00
N PHE A 110 5.85 -11.31 1.23
CA PHE A 110 7.16 -10.77 1.60
C PHE A 110 8.31 -11.69 1.18
N ALA A 111 8.10 -13.01 1.20
CA ALA A 111 9.04 -14.00 0.66
C ALA A 111 9.15 -13.94 -0.88
N HIS A 112 8.10 -13.47 -1.56
CA HIS A 112 8.03 -13.43 -3.03
C HIS A 112 8.03 -12.01 -3.60
N TRP A 113 8.49 -11.02 -2.82
CA TRP A 113 8.38 -9.59 -3.14
C TRP A 113 8.97 -9.21 -4.52
N GLN A 114 10.08 -9.85 -4.90
CA GLN A 114 10.76 -9.65 -6.18
C GLN A 114 9.88 -10.03 -7.40
N HIS A 115 8.89 -10.89 -7.22
CA HIS A 115 7.96 -11.28 -8.29
C HIS A 115 6.68 -10.43 -8.32
N ILE A 116 6.50 -9.50 -7.39
CA ILE A 116 5.33 -8.62 -7.33
C ILE A 116 5.64 -7.34 -8.13
N PRO A 117 4.91 -7.08 -9.24
CA PRO A 117 5.13 -5.87 -10.02
C PRO A 117 4.89 -4.59 -9.21
N ARG A 118 5.62 -3.51 -9.51
CA ARG A 118 5.57 -2.24 -8.75
C ARG A 118 4.15 -1.69 -8.59
N CYS A 119 3.31 -1.79 -9.62
CA CYS A 119 1.92 -1.33 -9.58
C CYS A 119 1.03 -2.14 -8.62
N VAL A 120 1.41 -3.39 -8.31
CA VAL A 120 0.69 -4.32 -7.43
C VAL A 120 1.16 -4.21 -5.98
N ARG A 121 2.43 -3.85 -5.74
CA ARG A 121 3.03 -3.73 -4.40
C ARG A 121 2.20 -2.94 -3.37
N PRO A 122 1.51 -1.83 -3.72
CA PRO A 122 0.68 -1.10 -2.76
C PRO A 122 -0.42 -1.91 -2.08
N ALA A 123 -0.86 -3.02 -2.69
CA ALA A 123 -1.85 -3.94 -2.10
C ALA A 123 -1.27 -4.83 -1.00
N PHE A 124 0.06 -4.96 -0.90
CA PHE A 124 0.75 -5.83 0.04
C PHE A 124 1.69 -5.08 0.99
N VAL A 125 2.12 -3.87 0.63
CA VAL A 125 3.02 -3.06 1.44
C VAL A 125 2.39 -2.74 2.80
N LYS A 126 3.19 -2.87 3.85
CA LYS A 126 2.83 -2.45 5.20
C LYS A 126 3.06 -0.95 5.36
N ARG A 127 2.15 -0.23 6.00
CA ARG A 127 2.31 1.21 6.27
C ARG A 127 2.54 1.45 7.75
N VAL A 128 3.61 2.16 8.08
CA VAL A 128 3.96 2.54 9.46
C VAL A 128 3.95 4.05 9.57
N SER A 129 3.11 4.62 10.43
CA SER A 129 3.13 6.06 10.72
C SER A 129 3.96 6.38 11.96
N ILE A 130 4.58 7.55 11.98
CA ILE A 130 5.26 8.12 13.16
C ILE A 130 4.47 9.35 13.57
N LEU A 131 4.04 9.42 14.83
CA LEU A 131 3.41 10.61 15.39
C LEU A 131 4.34 11.20 16.44
N SER A 132 4.76 12.45 16.23
CA SER A 132 5.61 13.23 17.14
C SER A 132 5.06 14.64 17.26
N ALA A 133 5.32 15.27 18.41
CA ALA A 133 5.10 16.71 18.56
C ALA A 133 6.14 17.53 17.77
N ASP A 134 7.30 16.94 17.46
CA ASP A 134 8.35 17.53 16.63
C ASP A 134 8.41 16.81 15.27
N PRO A 135 8.00 17.48 14.17
CA PRO A 135 8.03 16.89 12.83
C PRO A 135 9.45 16.68 12.28
N THR A 136 10.44 17.44 12.77
CA THR A 136 11.86 17.25 12.43
C THR A 136 12.35 15.92 12.99
N GLU A 137 12.04 15.64 14.25
CA GLU A 137 12.36 14.36 14.91
C GLU A 137 11.66 13.18 14.22
N ALA A 138 10.37 13.31 13.89
CA ALA A 138 9.64 12.26 13.17
C ALA A 138 10.23 11.99 11.78
N GLY A 139 10.56 13.05 11.04
CA GLY A 139 11.23 12.94 9.74
C GLY A 139 12.61 12.29 9.82
N ALA A 140 13.39 12.62 10.86
CA ALA A 140 14.68 11.99 11.12
C ALA A 140 14.53 10.49 11.38
N LEU A 141 13.60 10.10 12.28
CA LEU A 141 13.36 8.69 12.60
C LEU A 141 12.83 7.93 11.38
N ALA A 142 11.91 8.51 10.61
CA ALA A 142 11.38 7.90 9.39
C ALA A 142 12.49 7.57 8.38
N ARG A 143 13.41 8.52 8.17
CA ARG A 143 14.57 8.34 7.28
C ARG A 143 15.51 7.26 7.78
N ALA A 144 15.85 7.29 9.08
CA ALA A 144 16.74 6.30 9.69
C ALA A 144 16.20 4.87 9.61
N LEU A 145 14.88 4.70 9.82
CA LEU A 145 14.22 3.40 9.67
C LEU A 145 14.22 2.94 8.21
N ALA A 146 13.89 3.83 7.27
CA ALA A 146 13.88 3.49 5.85
C ALA A 146 15.27 3.08 5.33
N GLU A 147 16.32 3.75 5.78
CA GLU A 147 17.71 3.38 5.44
C GLU A 147 18.07 1.99 5.98
N LYS A 148 17.81 1.74 7.28
CA LYS A 148 18.12 0.44 7.92
C LYS A 148 17.33 -0.72 7.31
N LEU A 149 16.11 -0.47 6.87
CA LEU A 149 15.22 -1.48 6.27
C LEU A 149 15.40 -1.59 4.74
N GLY A 150 16.16 -0.71 4.10
CA GLY A 150 16.31 -0.69 2.64
C GLY A 150 15.01 -0.36 1.90
N THR A 151 14.18 0.53 2.47
CA THR A 151 12.86 0.88 1.93
C THR A 151 12.69 2.40 1.73
N LYS A 152 11.47 2.87 1.46
CA LYS A 152 11.10 4.28 1.28
C LYS A 152 10.44 4.85 2.53
N TRP A 153 10.60 6.16 2.68
CA TRP A 153 9.85 6.94 3.65
C TRP A 153 9.16 8.14 2.99
N VAL A 154 8.08 8.60 3.59
CA VAL A 154 7.28 9.74 3.17
C VAL A 154 7.51 10.88 4.17
N PRO A 155 8.07 12.02 3.75
CA PRO A 155 8.13 13.20 4.60
C PRO A 155 6.72 13.70 4.93
N GLU A 156 6.63 14.52 5.98
CA GLU A 156 5.42 15.32 6.18
C GLU A 156 5.26 16.27 5.00
N TRP A 157 4.07 16.26 4.42
CA TRP A 157 3.66 17.22 3.41
C TRP A 157 3.09 18.45 4.12
N SER A 158 3.73 19.61 3.94
CA SER A 158 3.36 20.84 4.65
C SER A 158 2.51 21.82 3.82
N GLY A 159 2.23 21.53 2.55
CA GLY A 159 1.59 22.49 1.66
C GLY A 159 2.35 22.75 0.38
N THR A 160 1.72 23.50 -0.52
CA THR A 160 2.44 24.29 -1.52
C THR A 160 3.19 25.43 -0.80
N PRO A 161 4.45 25.76 -1.16
CA PRO A 161 5.14 26.92 -0.59
C PRO A 161 4.30 28.18 -0.82
N ARG A 162 3.79 28.78 0.26
CA ARG A 162 3.13 30.10 0.23
C ARG A 162 4.18 31.15 0.60
N ASP A 163 4.17 32.29 -0.09
CA ASP A 163 5.14 33.37 0.15
C ASP A 163 5.22 33.71 1.65
N LEU A 164 6.42 33.58 2.22
CA LEU A 164 6.71 33.59 3.67
C LEU A 164 6.51 34.94 4.37
N ASN A 165 5.78 35.88 3.76
CA ASN A 165 5.68 37.26 4.24
C ASN A 165 4.32 37.61 4.88
N GLY A 166 3.40 36.66 5.13
CA GLY A 166 2.02 37.06 5.47
C GLY A 166 1.18 36.27 6.47
N ASP A 167 1.32 34.95 6.64
CA ASP A 167 0.15 34.19 7.14
C ASP A 167 0.29 33.53 8.51
N SER A 168 -0.72 33.84 9.34
CA SER A 168 -1.11 33.12 10.56
C SER A 168 -1.53 31.67 10.24
N PRO A 169 -1.39 30.71 11.18
CA PRO A 169 -1.93 29.35 11.06
C PRO A 169 -3.41 29.27 10.66
N ALA A 170 -4.16 30.37 10.79
CA ALA A 170 -5.55 30.52 10.37
C ALA A 170 -5.80 30.35 8.86
N GLY A 171 -4.75 30.32 8.01
CA GLY A 171 -4.86 30.14 6.55
C GLY A 171 -4.56 28.74 6.02
N VAL A 172 -4.20 27.78 6.89
CA VAL A 172 -3.84 26.41 6.48
C VAL A 172 -5.09 25.62 6.10
N ASP A 173 -5.15 25.14 4.86
CA ASP A 173 -6.12 24.12 4.46
C ASP A 173 -5.60 22.75 4.90
N TRP A 174 -6.00 22.34 6.10
CA TRP A 174 -5.65 21.04 6.67
C TRP A 174 -6.12 19.86 5.80
N THR A 175 -7.21 20.03 5.04
CA THR A 175 -7.70 18.99 4.12
C THR A 175 -6.76 18.84 2.93
N GLU A 176 -6.28 19.96 2.38
CA GLU A 176 -5.21 19.95 1.36
C GLU A 176 -3.97 19.22 1.89
N VAL A 177 -3.57 19.52 3.14
CA VAL A 177 -2.45 18.86 3.83
C VAL A 177 -2.58 17.35 3.88
N VAL A 178 -3.71 16.86 4.36
CA VAL A 178 -3.95 15.42 4.46
C VAL A 178 -4.03 14.76 3.08
N ARG A 179 -4.66 15.40 2.09
CA ARG A 179 -4.73 14.85 0.73
C ARG A 179 -3.35 14.77 0.08
N GLY A 180 -2.51 15.78 0.27
CA GLY A 180 -1.11 15.80 -0.18
C GLY A 180 -0.28 14.70 0.47
N GLN A 181 -0.45 14.49 1.77
CA GLN A 181 0.18 13.40 2.51
C GLN A 181 -0.22 12.04 1.93
N ILE A 182 -1.52 11.77 1.76
CA ILE A 182 -2.03 10.51 1.22
C ILE A 182 -1.51 10.28 -0.21
N ALA A 183 -1.51 11.31 -1.06
CA ALA A 183 -1.00 11.20 -2.41
C ALA A 183 0.50 10.83 -2.43
N SER A 184 1.30 11.44 -1.54
CA SER A 184 2.72 11.14 -1.38
C SER A 184 2.95 9.69 -0.92
N GLU A 185 2.11 9.20 0.00
CA GLU A 185 2.13 7.81 0.43
C GLU A 185 1.82 6.83 -0.71
N GLU A 186 0.77 7.07 -1.49
CA GLU A 186 0.40 6.20 -2.62
C GLU A 186 1.44 6.21 -3.75
N ALA A 187 2.12 7.35 -3.96
CA ALA A 187 3.22 7.45 -4.91
C ALA A 187 4.41 6.57 -4.48
N LEU A 188 4.84 6.71 -3.23
CA LEU A 188 6.04 6.02 -2.71
C LEU A 188 5.78 4.55 -2.34
N ALA A 189 4.53 4.15 -2.09
CA ALA A 189 4.14 2.76 -1.82
C ALA A 189 4.53 1.77 -2.94
N ARG A 190 4.62 2.24 -4.19
CA ARG A 190 5.05 1.43 -5.34
C ARG A 190 6.53 1.03 -5.27
N ASP A 191 7.33 1.86 -4.58
CA ASP A 191 8.79 1.74 -4.50
C ASP A 191 9.31 1.32 -3.14
N ALA A 192 8.43 1.26 -2.15
CA ALA A 192 8.74 0.67 -0.86
C ALA A 192 9.11 -0.82 -1.01
N ASP A 193 10.06 -1.28 -0.20
CA ASP A 193 10.38 -2.68 -0.02
C ASP A 193 9.65 -3.20 1.23
N ARG A 194 8.53 -3.91 1.01
CA ARG A 194 7.65 -4.55 2.01
C ARG A 194 6.96 -3.63 3.02
N VAL A 195 7.59 -2.54 3.45
CA VAL A 195 7.07 -1.56 4.41
C VAL A 195 7.36 -0.12 3.96
N LEU A 196 6.40 0.78 4.09
CA LEU A 196 6.52 2.21 3.85
C LEU A 196 6.48 2.95 5.20
N ILE A 197 7.45 3.82 5.45
CA ILE A 197 7.52 4.61 6.69
C ILE A 197 7.00 6.03 6.44
N CYS A 198 5.97 6.47 7.16
CA CYS A 198 5.37 7.80 7.01
C CYS A 198 5.72 8.66 8.23
N ALA A 199 6.31 9.83 8.01
CA ALA A 199 6.72 10.75 9.08
C ALA A 199 5.54 11.44 9.80
N THR A 200 4.32 11.24 9.31
CA THR A 200 3.06 11.67 9.94
C THR A 200 1.91 10.84 9.38
N ASP A 201 0.69 11.10 9.85
CA ASP A 201 -0.54 10.56 9.27
C ASP A 201 -1.74 11.54 9.38
N PRO A 202 -2.88 11.23 8.72
CA PRO A 202 -4.08 12.06 8.80
C PRO A 202 -4.64 12.24 10.22
N LEU A 203 -4.41 11.29 11.14
CA LEU A 203 -4.87 11.43 12.53
C LEU A 203 -4.00 12.43 13.30
N ALA A 204 -2.66 12.41 13.15
CA ALA A 204 -1.80 13.44 13.74
C ALA A 204 -2.17 14.83 13.21
N THR A 205 -2.41 14.95 11.90
CA THR A 205 -2.84 16.21 11.28
C THR A 205 -4.17 16.70 11.84
N THR A 206 -5.13 15.78 12.07
CA THR A 206 -6.42 16.09 12.73
C THR A 206 -6.22 16.63 14.15
N VAL A 207 -5.30 16.04 14.92
CA VAL A 207 -4.97 16.52 16.28
C VAL A 207 -4.37 17.92 16.23
N TRP A 208 -3.46 18.18 15.28
CA TRP A 208 -2.89 19.52 15.09
C TRP A 208 -3.93 20.55 14.67
N ALA A 209 -4.80 20.23 13.71
CA ALA A 209 -5.89 21.10 13.28
C ALA A 209 -6.78 21.52 14.47
N GLN A 210 -7.16 20.56 15.33
CA GLN A 210 -7.93 20.83 16.54
C GLN A 210 -7.18 21.71 17.55
N LEU A 211 -5.89 21.45 17.77
CA LEU A 211 -5.08 22.20 18.73
C LEU A 211 -4.87 23.65 18.31
N LEU A 212 -4.67 23.89 17.02
CA LEU A 212 -4.30 25.20 16.48
C LEU A 212 -5.51 26.04 16.07
N SER A 213 -6.57 25.39 15.57
CA SER A 213 -7.75 26.07 15.01
C SER A 213 -8.98 25.94 15.91
N GLY A 214 -8.91 25.18 17.01
CA GLY A 214 -10.03 24.90 17.92
C GLY A 214 -11.18 24.07 17.31
N SER A 215 -11.11 23.79 16.01
CA SER A 215 -12.11 23.06 15.23
C SER A 215 -11.44 22.24 14.14
N CYS A 216 -12.15 21.25 13.61
CA CYS A 216 -11.65 20.35 12.57
C CYS A 216 -12.80 20.01 11.61
N PRO A 217 -12.64 20.20 10.29
CA PRO A 217 -13.62 19.76 9.31
C PRO A 217 -13.94 18.26 9.45
N GLN A 218 -15.20 17.88 9.20
CA GLN A 218 -15.62 16.48 9.25
C GLN A 218 -14.82 15.59 8.29
N GLU A 219 -14.44 16.13 7.13
CA GLU A 219 -13.66 15.40 6.13
C GLU A 219 -12.32 14.87 6.70
N LEU A 220 -11.64 15.65 7.55
CA LEU A 220 -10.40 15.20 8.19
C LEU A 220 -10.62 14.00 9.10
N HIS A 221 -11.74 13.95 9.82
CA HIS A 221 -12.11 12.79 10.63
C HIS A 221 -12.34 11.53 9.78
N GLU A 222 -12.83 11.68 8.55
CA GLU A 222 -12.99 10.57 7.62
C GLU A 222 -11.63 10.09 7.08
N LEU A 223 -10.76 11.03 6.71
CA LEU A 223 -9.40 10.73 6.25
C LEU A 223 -8.53 10.13 7.36
N ALA A 224 -8.74 10.52 8.63
CA ALA A 224 -8.10 9.95 9.82
C ALA A 224 -8.41 8.45 10.02
N ARG A 225 -9.44 7.90 9.38
CA ARG A 225 -9.73 6.45 9.39
C ARG A 225 -8.83 5.64 8.46
N ARG A 226 -7.92 6.29 7.73
CA ARG A 226 -6.91 5.62 6.91
C ARG A 226 -6.15 4.59 7.75
N ARG A 227 -6.03 3.39 7.18
CA ARG A 227 -5.41 2.25 7.87
C ARG A 227 -3.89 2.32 7.76
N TYR A 228 -3.25 2.14 8.91
CA TYR A 228 -1.82 1.89 9.06
C TYR A 228 -1.67 0.56 9.80
N ASP A 229 -0.65 -0.22 9.45
CA ASP A 229 -0.38 -1.52 10.08
C ASP A 229 0.27 -1.35 11.46
N LEU A 230 0.95 -0.21 11.69
CA LEU A 230 1.55 0.18 12.96
C LEU A 230 1.66 1.70 13.04
N THR A 231 1.47 2.24 14.23
CA THR A 231 1.83 3.62 14.56
C THR A 231 2.94 3.65 15.62
N LEU A 232 4.00 4.41 15.38
CA LEU A 232 5.05 4.72 16.35
C LEU A 232 4.70 6.06 17.00
N LEU A 233 4.32 6.04 18.27
CA LEU A 233 3.99 7.25 19.03
C LEU A 233 5.24 7.70 19.80
N MET A 234 5.85 8.79 19.35
CA MET A 234 7.10 9.30 19.89
C MET A 234 6.82 10.29 21.03
N THR A 235 7.41 10.02 22.20
CA THR A 235 7.36 10.97 23.31
C THR A 235 8.48 12.01 23.15
N PRO A 236 8.29 13.25 23.64
CA PRO A 236 9.37 14.23 23.72
C PRO A 236 10.55 13.65 24.49
N ASP A 237 11.75 14.09 24.13
CA ASP A 237 12.93 13.77 24.93
C ASP A 237 12.81 14.46 26.29
N SER A 238 13.08 13.77 27.39
CA SER A 238 13.08 14.39 28.72
C SER A 238 14.25 15.36 28.92
N SER A 239 15.13 15.50 27.91
CA SER A 239 16.38 16.25 27.97
C SER A 239 16.49 17.43 26.98
N SER A 240 15.53 17.66 26.08
CA SER A 240 15.70 18.66 25.02
C SER A 240 15.22 20.07 25.44
N ASP A 241 16.18 20.95 25.69
CA ASP A 241 16.05 22.42 25.77
C ASP A 241 15.79 23.09 24.39
N THR A 242 15.59 22.32 23.32
CA THR A 242 15.31 22.82 21.96
C THR A 242 13.82 22.82 21.65
N ALA A 243 13.05 23.59 22.42
CA ALA A 243 11.73 24.05 22.02
C ALA A 243 11.90 25.21 21.03
N GLY A 244 12.16 24.90 19.75
CA GLY A 244 12.46 25.94 18.79
C GLY A 244 12.15 25.56 17.34
N VAL A 245 10.91 25.87 16.94
CA VAL A 245 10.35 25.84 15.56
C VAL A 245 9.93 24.42 15.14
N ILE A 246 8.65 24.03 15.05
CA ILE A 246 7.52 24.56 14.25
C ILE A 246 6.19 24.28 15.00
N TYR A 247 5.23 25.21 14.90
CA TYR A 247 4.01 25.38 15.70
C TYR A 247 4.25 25.92 17.12
N PRO A 248 3.69 27.10 17.48
CA PRO A 248 3.84 27.67 18.81
C PRO A 248 3.07 26.81 19.82
N LEU A 249 3.73 25.79 20.35
CA LEU A 249 3.28 25.05 21.52
C LEU A 249 3.49 25.95 22.73
N ASN A 250 2.50 26.79 23.02
CA ASN A 250 2.41 27.41 24.35
C ASN A 250 2.42 26.28 25.39
N ALA A 251 3.30 26.39 26.38
CA ALA A 251 3.50 25.41 27.45
C ALA A 251 2.16 24.88 28.00
N GLY A 252 1.83 23.61 27.68
CA GLY A 252 0.59 22.96 28.13
C GLY A 252 -0.18 22.13 27.09
N VAL A 253 0.26 22.06 25.83
CA VAL A 253 -0.42 21.28 24.79
C VAL A 253 0.02 19.80 24.79
N ASP A 254 -0.91 18.93 25.21
CA ASP A 254 -0.75 17.46 25.22
C ASP A 254 -1.00 16.84 23.82
N PHE A 255 -0.11 17.07 22.85
CA PHE A 255 -0.22 16.45 21.51
C PHE A 255 -0.16 14.91 21.62
N VAL A 256 0.86 14.40 22.30
CA VAL A 256 1.12 12.96 22.40
C VAL A 256 -0.04 12.23 23.08
N GLY A 257 -0.55 12.72 24.20
CA GLY A 257 -1.69 12.12 24.88
C GLY A 257 -2.99 12.25 24.09
N ARG A 258 -3.18 13.33 23.30
CA ARG A 258 -4.32 13.43 22.35
C ARG A 258 -4.22 12.39 21.24
N CYS A 259 -3.05 12.21 20.64
CA CYS A 259 -2.80 11.16 19.66
C CYS A 259 -3.02 9.77 20.26
N GLU A 260 -2.53 9.51 21.47
CA GLU A 260 -2.72 8.25 22.17
C GLU A 260 -4.21 7.94 22.42
N ARG A 261 -4.97 8.93 22.92
CA ARG A 261 -6.43 8.80 23.11
C ARG A 261 -7.15 8.53 21.79
N ALA A 262 -6.80 9.25 20.72
CA ALA A 262 -7.39 9.06 19.41
C ALA A 262 -7.05 7.68 18.83
N LEU A 263 -5.80 7.22 18.96
CA LEU A 263 -5.34 5.88 18.55
C LEU A 263 -6.13 4.77 19.26
N ARG A 264 -6.28 4.88 20.59
CA ARG A 264 -7.08 3.94 21.38
C ARG A 264 -8.55 3.95 20.98
N ALA A 265 -9.14 5.12 20.77
CA ALA A 265 -10.54 5.26 20.39
C ALA A 265 -10.87 4.56 19.06
N VAL A 266 -9.93 4.54 18.10
CA VAL A 266 -10.12 3.86 16.81
C VAL A 266 -9.53 2.45 16.76
N GLY A 267 -9.00 1.94 17.88
CA GLY A 267 -8.42 0.59 17.98
C GLY A 267 -7.19 0.37 17.08
N ARG A 268 -6.43 1.42 16.77
CA ARG A 268 -5.27 1.34 15.86
C ARG A 268 -4.03 0.85 16.63
N PRO A 269 -3.31 -0.19 16.15
CA PRO A 269 -2.11 -0.67 16.81
C PRO A 269 -1.02 0.39 16.89
N PHE A 270 -0.47 0.62 18.08
CA PHE A 270 0.65 1.54 18.25
C PHE A 270 1.67 1.05 19.27
N VAL A 271 2.90 1.53 19.13
CA VAL A 271 4.00 1.34 20.08
C VAL A 271 4.50 2.71 20.48
N VAL A 272 4.63 2.94 21.79
CA VAL A 272 5.26 4.15 22.32
C VAL A 272 6.78 3.99 22.21
N VAL A 273 7.44 4.98 21.60
CA VAL A 273 8.90 5.04 21.49
C VAL A 273 9.42 6.23 22.31
N ASN A 274 10.30 5.92 23.27
CA ASN A 274 10.84 6.87 24.24
C ASN A 274 12.35 6.61 24.46
N GLY A 275 12.99 7.50 25.23
CA GLY A 275 14.43 7.43 25.52
C GLY A 275 15.28 8.20 24.51
N GLY A 276 16.58 7.94 24.50
CA GLY A 276 17.51 8.57 23.57
C GLY A 276 17.30 8.12 22.12
N TRP A 277 17.97 8.79 21.18
CA TRP A 277 17.89 8.49 19.74
C TRP A 277 18.11 7.00 19.40
N GLU A 278 19.14 6.38 19.99
CA GLU A 278 19.46 4.98 19.75
C GLU A 278 18.39 4.02 20.28
N GLU A 279 17.85 4.30 21.47
CA GLU A 279 16.79 3.51 22.10
C GLU A 279 15.49 3.59 21.31
N ARG A 280 15.08 4.82 20.92
CA ARG A 280 13.91 5.09 20.08
C ARG A 280 14.02 4.38 18.73
N THR A 281 15.17 4.51 18.07
CA THR A 281 15.43 3.86 16.77
C THR A 281 15.39 2.34 16.88
N ALA A 282 16.03 1.76 17.90
CA ALA A 282 16.06 0.31 18.10
C ALA A 282 14.67 -0.25 18.45
N ALA A 283 13.90 0.44 19.29
CA ALA A 283 12.53 0.04 19.63
C ALA A 283 11.61 0.10 18.42
N ALA A 284 11.68 1.18 17.63
CA ALA A 284 10.94 1.34 16.40
C ALA A 284 11.28 0.24 15.39
N LEU A 285 12.55 -0.02 15.14
CA LEU A 285 13.00 -1.05 14.19
C LEU A 285 12.46 -2.44 14.57
N ARG A 286 12.60 -2.83 15.84
CA ARG A 286 12.06 -4.12 16.34
C ARG A 286 10.55 -4.22 16.19
N ALA A 287 9.82 -3.12 16.31
CA ALA A 287 8.38 -3.11 16.12
C ALA A 287 8.00 -3.26 14.64
N VAL A 288 8.72 -2.59 13.74
CA VAL A 288 8.49 -2.65 12.30
C VAL A 288 8.83 -4.02 11.72
N GLU A 289 9.95 -4.64 12.14
CA GLU A 289 10.37 -5.96 11.66
C GLU A 289 9.35 -7.08 11.95
N LYS A 290 8.52 -6.92 12.99
CA LYS A 290 7.43 -7.86 13.30
C LYS A 290 6.30 -7.85 12.27
N LEU A 291 6.15 -6.77 11.48
CA LEU A 291 5.12 -6.67 10.45
C LEU A 291 5.46 -7.46 9.19
N THR A 292 6.76 -7.64 8.93
CA THR A 292 7.30 -8.31 7.76
C THR A 292 8.27 -9.41 8.21
N PRO A 293 7.79 -10.44 8.93
CA PRO A 293 8.65 -11.51 9.43
C PRO A 293 9.36 -12.15 8.23
N SER A 294 10.64 -11.87 8.11
CA SER A 294 11.45 -12.39 7.02
C SER A 294 11.70 -13.87 7.27
N HIS A 295 11.36 -14.72 6.31
CA HIS A 295 11.81 -16.12 6.30
C HIS A 295 13.35 -16.27 6.24
N ARG A 296 14.11 -15.16 6.10
CA ARG A 296 15.58 -15.11 6.16
C ARG A 296 16.19 -15.75 7.41
N ALA A 297 15.45 -15.92 8.50
CA ALA A 297 15.95 -16.61 9.70
C ALA A 297 15.96 -18.15 9.60
N ARG A 298 15.43 -18.74 8.52
CA ARG A 298 15.26 -20.19 8.39
C ARG A 298 16.23 -20.89 7.42
N GLU A 299 17.02 -20.14 6.66
CA GLU A 299 18.06 -20.68 5.76
C GLU A 299 19.47 -20.64 6.37
N LEU A 300 19.62 -20.14 7.61
CA LEU A 300 20.88 -20.07 8.37
C LEU A 300 20.81 -20.85 9.70
N ARG A 301 19.91 -21.83 9.82
CA ARG A 301 19.86 -22.77 10.95
C ARG A 301 19.88 -24.20 10.46
#